data_AF-A0A6M5JE80-F1
#
_entry.id   AF-A0A6M5JE80-F1
#
_cell.length_a   1.000
_cell.length_b   1.000
_cell.length_c   1.000
_cell.angle_alpha   90.00
_cell.angle_beta   90.00
_cell.angle_gamma   90.00
#
_symmetry.space_group_name_H-M   'P 1'
#
loop_
_entity.id
_entity.type
_entity.pdbx_description
1 polymer ?
#
loop_
_entity_poly.entity_id
_entity_poly.type
_entity_poly.pdbx_seq_one_letter_code
_entity_poly.pdbx_strand_id
1 'polypeptide(L)'
;MTAALPQPLNEAIAVEMMDLADCLCKLACTLATDMGVVDRHLDALQSIDLMTQIQRALADVLRGSDSVEQKVARIPVEALAARLSDAVEFSSEAA
;
A
#
# COMPACT_ATOMS: atom_id res chain seq x y z
N MET A 1 -23.09 5.78 9.88
CA MET A 1 -22.37 4.84 10.76
C MET A 1 -21.64 3.82 9.90
N THR A 2 -20.41 4.12 9.50
CA THR A 2 -19.55 3.15 8.80
C THR A 2 -18.87 2.32 9.86
N ALA A 3 -19.36 1.09 10.12
CA ALA A 3 -18.75 0.22 11.11
C ALA A 3 -17.31 -0.11 10.68
N ALA A 4 -16.34 0.10 11.58
CA ALA A 4 -14.97 -0.32 11.36
C ALA A 4 -14.92 -1.83 11.10
N LEU A 5 -14.12 -2.26 10.13
CA LEU A 5 -13.95 -3.68 9.82
C LEU A 5 -13.41 -4.43 11.05
N PRO A 6 -13.87 -5.67 11.30
CA PRO A 6 -13.35 -6.47 12.40
C PRO A 6 -11.83 -6.66 12.31
N GLN A 7 -11.12 -6.54 13.43
CA GLN A 7 -9.65 -6.65 13.47
C GLN A 7 -9.10 -7.93 12.80
N PRO A 8 -9.71 -9.13 12.97
CA PRO A 8 -9.23 -10.33 12.28
C PRO A 8 -9.32 -10.23 10.75
N LEU A 9 -10.30 -9.50 10.23
CA LEU A 9 -10.45 -9.28 8.79
C LEU A 9 -9.41 -8.27 8.28
N ASN A 10 -9.12 -7.21 9.04
CA ASN A 10 -8.04 -6.27 8.70
C ASN A 10 -6.69 -6.97 8.64
N GLU A 11 -6.40 -7.85 9.60
CA GLU A 11 -5.17 -8.64 9.64
C GLU A 11 -5.08 -9.58 8.42
N ALA A 12 -6.16 -10.30 8.11
CA ALA A 12 -6.21 -11.18 6.94
C ALA A 12 -5.98 -10.42 5.64
N ILE A 13 -6.62 -9.26 5.46
CA ILE A 13 -6.42 -8.40 4.29
C ILE A 13 -4.96 -7.92 4.23
N ALA A 14 -4.38 -7.49 5.36
CA ALA A 14 -2.99 -7.06 5.40
C ALA A 14 -2.01 -8.17 5.00
N VAL A 15 -2.26 -9.41 5.40
CA VAL A 15 -1.49 -10.58 4.95
C VAL A 15 -1.57 -10.74 3.44
N GLU A 16 -2.78 -10.79 2.88
CA GLU A 16 -2.97 -10.93 1.42
C GLU A 16 -2.30 -9.78 0.64
N MET A 17 -2.37 -8.55 1.16
CA MET A 17 -1.68 -7.41 0.54
C MET A 17 -0.17 -7.56 0.52
N MET A 18 0.43 -8.10 1.60
CA MET A 18 1.86 -8.38 1.64
C MET A 18 2.26 -9.53 0.71
N ASP A 19 1.46 -10.59 0.65
CA ASP A 19 1.71 -11.73 -0.23
C ASP A 19 1.66 -11.33 -1.71
N LEU A 20 0.69 -10.47 -2.09
CA LEU A 20 0.63 -9.88 -3.43
C LEU A 20 1.83 -8.97 -3.71
N ALA A 21 2.24 -8.16 -2.74
CA ALA A 21 3.42 -7.30 -2.89
C ALA A 21 4.71 -8.11 -3.10
N ASP A 22 4.85 -9.25 -2.40
CA ASP A 22 5.97 -10.15 -2.57
C ASP A 22 5.95 -10.84 -3.94
N CYS A 23 4.78 -11.25 -4.43
CA CYS A 23 4.63 -11.80 -5.78
C CYS A 23 5.02 -10.79 -6.86
N LEU A 24 4.59 -9.53 -6.74
CA LEU A 24 4.96 -8.46 -7.66
C LEU A 24 6.46 -8.15 -7.60
N CYS A 25 7.05 -8.13 -6.40
CA CYS A 25 8.48 -7.93 -6.20
C CYS A 25 9.30 -9.05 -6.89
N LYS A 26 8.92 -10.31 -6.70
CA LYS A 26 9.54 -11.47 -7.36
C LYS A 26 9.45 -11.38 -8.89
N LEU A 27 8.29 -10.97 -9.41
CA LEU A 27 8.10 -10.76 -10.85
C LEU A 27 9.02 -9.66 -11.38
N ALA A 28 9.04 -8.49 -10.72
CA ALA A 28 9.90 -7.37 -11.11
C ALA A 28 11.39 -7.76 -11.09
N CYS A 29 11.84 -8.46 -10.05
CA CYS A 29 13.20 -8.99 -9.96
C CYS A 29 13.51 -9.96 -11.09
N THR A 30 12.57 -10.84 -11.44
CA THR A 30 12.74 -11.79 -12.56
C THR A 30 12.87 -11.05 -13.89
N LEU A 31 12.01 -10.06 -14.15
CA LEU A 31 12.06 -9.25 -15.36
C LEU A 31 13.35 -8.42 -15.44
N ALA A 32 13.85 -7.93 -14.31
CA ALA A 32 15.08 -7.14 -14.24
C ALA A 32 16.35 -7.96 -14.54
N THR A 33 16.27 -9.29 -14.62
CA THR A 33 17.40 -10.14 -15.06
C THR A 33 17.73 -9.99 -16.54
N ASP A 34 16.78 -9.52 -17.35
CA ASP A 34 16.98 -9.22 -18.78
C ASP A 34 17.16 -7.71 -18.98
N MET A 35 18.39 -7.29 -19.29
CA MET A 35 18.73 -5.89 -19.54
C MET A 35 17.92 -5.28 -20.70
N GLY A 36 17.54 -6.06 -21.70
CA GLY A 36 16.71 -5.59 -22.80
C GLY A 36 15.25 -5.32 -22.38
N VAL A 37 14.76 -6.00 -21.33
CA VAL A 37 13.47 -5.68 -20.71
C VAL A 37 13.59 -4.42 -19.87
N VAL A 38 14.66 -4.29 -19.08
CA VAL A 38 14.91 -3.09 -18.26
C VAL A 38 14.98 -1.84 -19.12
N ASP A 39 15.79 -1.85 -20.18
CA ASP A 39 15.97 -0.67 -21.05
C ASP A 39 14.68 -0.25 -21.76
N ARG A 40 13.80 -1.19 -22.10
CA ARG A 40 12.54 -0.90 -22.82
C ARG A 40 11.36 -0.59 -21.91
N HIS A 41 11.37 -1.07 -20.67
CA HIS A 41 10.21 -1.08 -19.79
C HIS A 41 10.50 -0.58 -18.37
N LEU A 42 11.56 0.23 -18.20
CA LEU A 42 11.94 0.80 -16.90
C LEU A 42 10.76 1.47 -16.18
N ASP A 43 9.96 2.28 -16.89
CA ASP A 43 8.79 2.96 -16.31
C ASP A 43 7.73 1.99 -15.78
N ALA A 44 7.54 0.87 -16.47
CA ALA A 44 6.61 -0.17 -16.03
C ALA A 44 7.15 -0.90 -14.79
N LEU A 45 8.46 -1.17 -14.74
CA LEU A 45 9.12 -1.77 -13.57
C LEU A 45 9.05 -0.83 -12.35
N GLN A 46 9.25 0.48 -12.55
CA GLN A 46 9.07 1.49 -11.51
C GLN A 46 7.62 1.56 -11.02
N SER A 47 6.66 1.42 -11.93
CA SER A 47 5.24 1.36 -11.58
C SER A 47 4.92 0.13 -10.72
N ILE A 48 5.51 -1.04 -11.03
CA ILE A 48 5.37 -2.24 -10.21
C ILE A 48 5.97 -2.02 -8.82
N ASP A 49 7.16 -1.41 -8.73
CA ASP A 49 7.79 -1.10 -7.45
C ASP A 49 6.90 -0.19 -6.60
N LEU A 50 6.37 0.89 -7.18
CA LEU A 50 5.42 1.79 -6.50
C LEU A 50 4.17 1.04 -6.00
N MET A 51 3.61 0.13 -6.81
CA MET A 51 2.48 -0.70 -6.38
C MET A 51 2.83 -1.57 -5.16
N THR A 52 4.03 -2.16 -5.13
CA THR A 52 4.47 -2.97 -3.98
C THR A 52 4.63 -2.12 -2.72
N GLN A 53 5.16 -0.90 -2.83
CA GLN A 53 5.32 0.03 -1.72
C GLN A 53 3.95 0.46 -1.16
N ILE A 54 3.00 0.78 -2.05
CA ILE A 54 1.62 1.12 -1.66
C ILE A 54 0.95 -0.05 -0.93
N GLN A 55 1.08 -1.28 -1.45
CA GLN A 55 0.48 -2.46 -0.82
C GLN A 55 1.04 -2.72 0.58
N ARG A 56 2.36 -2.59 0.76
CA ARG A 56 3.01 -2.72 2.07
C ARG A 56 2.55 -1.63 3.04
N ALA A 57 2.51 -0.37 2.60
CA ALA A 57 2.05 0.74 3.43
C ALA A 57 0.59 0.56 3.89
N LEU A 58 -0.29 0.08 3.00
CA LEU A 58 -1.68 -0.18 3.34
C LEU A 58 -1.82 -1.39 4.29
N ALA A 59 -1.01 -2.44 4.12
CA ALA A 59 -0.98 -3.56 5.06
C ALA A 59 -0.59 -3.08 6.47
N ASP A 60 0.40 -2.19 6.58
CA ASP A 60 0.82 -1.62 7.86
C ASP A 60 -0.29 -0.77 8.52
N VAL A 61 -1.02 0.01 7.73
CA VAL A 61 -2.19 0.77 8.19
C VAL A 61 -3.27 -0.17 8.75
N LEU A 62 -3.49 -1.32 8.11
CA LEU A 62 -4.50 -2.30 8.55
C LEU A 62 -4.11 -3.03 9.85
N ARG A 63 -2.82 -3.35 10.05
CA ARG A 63 -2.35 -4.10 11.23
C ARG A 63 -2.19 -3.27 12.49
N GLY A 64 -1.84 -1.99 12.37
CA GLY A 64 -1.50 -1.17 13.54
C GLY A 64 -2.66 -0.99 14.52
N SER A 65 -2.36 -0.85 15.80
CA SER A 65 -3.31 -0.36 16.82
C SER A 65 -3.24 1.15 17.04
N ASP A 66 -2.34 1.82 16.32
CA ASP A 66 -2.13 3.27 16.36
C ASP A 66 -3.36 4.03 15.82
N SER A 67 -3.47 5.32 16.16
CA SER A 67 -4.52 6.16 15.60
C SER A 67 -4.40 6.26 14.08
N VAL A 68 -5.50 6.57 13.39
CA VAL A 68 -5.52 6.64 11.93
C VAL A 68 -4.52 7.69 11.42
N GLU A 69 -4.42 8.82 12.10
CA GLU A 69 -3.50 9.92 11.78
C GLU A 69 -2.03 9.48 11.90
N GLN A 70 -1.71 8.72 12.96
CA GLN A 70 -0.36 8.19 13.17
C GLN A 70 0.03 7.15 12.12
N LYS A 71 -0.93 6.35 11.66
CA LYS A 71 -0.72 5.36 10.59
C LYS A 71 -0.47 6.06 9.25
N VAL A 72 -1.29 7.05 8.91
CA VAL A 72 -1.15 7.81 7.65
C VAL A 72 0.16 8.59 7.61
N ALA A 73 0.58 9.18 8.72
CA ALA A 73 1.85 9.93 8.82
C ALA A 73 3.12 9.07 8.58
N ARG A 74 3.02 7.75 8.71
CA ARG A 74 4.15 6.82 8.48
C ARG A 74 4.21 6.28 7.06
N ILE A 75 3.23 6.59 6.21
CA ILE A 75 3.19 6.12 4.83
C ILE A 75 4.30 6.82 4.04
N PRO A 76 5.27 6.08 3.47
CA PRO A 76 6.41 6.68 2.78
C PRO A 76 6.04 7.26 1.40
N VAL A 77 4.85 6.93 0.88
CA VAL A 77 4.36 7.42 -0.41
C VAL A 77 3.48 8.64 -0.15
N GLU A 78 4.03 9.84 -0.33
CA GLU A 78 3.38 11.10 0.06
C GLU A 78 2.01 11.29 -0.60
N ALA A 79 1.89 10.92 -1.88
CA ALA A 79 0.62 10.99 -2.59
C ALA A 79 -0.44 10.03 -2.03
N LEU A 80 -0.03 8.87 -1.51
CA LEU A 80 -0.95 7.96 -0.82
C LEU A 80 -1.33 8.52 0.55
N ALA A 81 -0.36 9.04 1.30
CA ALA A 81 -0.59 9.65 2.59
C ALA A 81 -1.59 10.81 2.49
N ALA A 82 -1.40 11.73 1.54
CA ALA A 82 -2.30 12.85 1.30
C ALA A 82 -3.74 12.40 1.01
N ARG A 83 -3.92 11.44 0.08
CA ARG A 83 -5.26 10.91 -0.23
C ARG A 83 -5.95 10.26 0.97
N LEU A 84 -5.20 9.58 1.83
CA LEU A 84 -5.77 8.95 3.03
C LEU A 84 -6.09 10.00 4.11
N SER A 85 -5.25 11.01 4.29
CA SER A 85 -5.55 12.16 5.16
C SER A 85 -6.84 12.87 4.75
N ASP A 86 -6.99 13.20 3.46
CA ASP A 86 -8.19 13.86 2.92
C ASP A 86 -9.45 13.03 3.17
N ALA A 87 -9.37 11.70 2.97
CA ALA A 87 -10.50 10.79 3.18
C ALA A 87 -10.92 10.69 4.66
N VAL A 88 -9.96 10.78 5.58
CA VAL A 88 -10.20 10.75 7.03
C VAL A 88 -10.84 12.06 7.49
N GLU A 89 -10.34 13.20 7.02
CA GLU A 89 -10.91 14.52 7.32
C GLU A 89 -12.36 14.63 6.85
N PHE A 90 -12.63 14.21 5.60
CA PHE A 90 -13.99 14.17 5.05
C PHE A 90 -14.95 13.26 5.85
N SER A 91 -14.44 12.14 6.36
CA SER A 91 -15.23 11.23 7.19
C SER A 91 -15.51 11.79 8.59
N SER A 92 -14.65 12.70 9.10
CA SER A 92 -14.84 13.40 10.37
C SER A 92 -15.85 14.54 10.27
N GLU A 93 -15.96 15.22 9.12
CA GLU A 93 -16.94 16.30 8.90
C GLU A 93 -18.37 15.76 8.66
N ALA A 94 -18.48 14.53 8.16
CA ALA A 94 -19.75 13.89 7.83
C ALA A 94 -20.39 13.09 8.98
N ALA A 95 -19.72 12.99 10.15
CA ALA A 95 -20.14 12.22 11.32
C ALA A 95 -20.69 13.12 12.43
#